data_AF-A0A835PF54-F1
#
_entry.id   AF-A0A835PF54-F1
#
_cell.length_a   1.000
_cell.length_b   1.000
_cell.length_c   1.000
_cell.angle_alpha   90.00
_cell.angle_beta   90.00
_cell.angle_gamma   90.00
#
_symmetry.space_group_name_H-M   'P 1'
#
loop_
_entity.id
_entity.type
_entity.pdbx_description
1 polymer ?
#
loop_
_entity_poly.entity_id
_entity_poly.type
_entity_poly.pdbx_seq_one_letter_code
_entity_poly.pdbx_strand_id
1 'polypeptide(L)'
;MEAKLGQNSTFSSTMPDAAHIFPDRSSVFPLPHGAQRLLPFIEAFFVICERLQTNQIMLGDDGTATWEVKECAGTSSSPHAKGIATGSLTFSRIVEKHRRLLNVFIRQNPGLLERSLCMMLKVPRLIDFDNKRAYFRSRVRQQHDQYSSAPLRISVRRAYVLEDSYNQLRLRSTQDLKGRLTVQFQGEEGIDAGGLTREWYQLLSRVIFDKGALLFTTVETTQLFNLT
;
A
#
# COMPACT_ATOMS: atom_id res chain seq x y z
N MET A 1 -48.44 -42.26 -20.15
CA MET A 1 -48.64 -42.26 -18.70
C MET A 1 -47.34 -41.84 -18.04
N GLU A 2 -47.47 -40.88 -17.14
CA GLU A 2 -46.41 -40.19 -16.42
C GLU A 2 -45.65 -41.12 -15.46
N ALA A 3 -44.39 -40.79 -15.16
CA ALA A 3 -43.98 -40.40 -13.80
C ALA A 3 -42.51 -39.92 -13.77
N LYS A 4 -42.33 -38.72 -13.20
CA LYS A 4 -41.08 -38.07 -12.74
C LYS A 4 -40.54 -38.71 -11.45
N LEU A 5 -39.21 -38.69 -11.25
CA LEU A 5 -38.52 -38.16 -10.04
C LEU A 5 -36.99 -38.15 -10.31
N GLY A 6 -36.28 -37.01 -10.28
CA GLY A 6 -35.51 -36.50 -9.12
C GLY A 6 -34.07 -37.08 -9.13
N GLN A 7 -32.94 -36.39 -8.95
CA GLN A 7 -32.62 -35.09 -8.37
C GLN A 7 -31.26 -34.60 -8.91
N ASN A 8 -31.07 -33.28 -8.89
CA ASN A 8 -29.80 -32.57 -9.09
C ASN A 8 -28.83 -32.86 -7.93
N SER A 9 -27.54 -33.00 -8.21
CA SER A 9 -26.48 -32.67 -7.25
C SER A 9 -25.31 -31.97 -7.94
N THR A 10 -25.25 -30.67 -7.73
CA THR A 10 -24.16 -29.77 -8.08
C THR A 10 -22.99 -30.05 -7.14
N PHE A 11 -21.87 -30.54 -7.66
CA PHE A 11 -20.63 -30.69 -6.89
C PHE A 11 -20.01 -29.29 -6.66
N SER A 12 -20.28 -28.69 -5.51
CA SER A 12 -19.56 -27.50 -5.03
C SER A 12 -18.25 -27.95 -4.39
N SER A 13 -17.15 -27.92 -5.15
CA SER A 13 -15.79 -28.07 -4.62
C SER A 13 -15.33 -26.71 -4.06
N THR A 14 -15.55 -26.50 -2.76
CA THR A 14 -14.96 -25.37 -2.03
C THR A 14 -13.62 -25.84 -1.48
N MET A 15 -12.52 -25.45 -2.13
CA MET A 15 -11.17 -25.65 -1.59
C MET A 15 -10.93 -24.65 -0.45
N PRO A 16 -10.39 -25.08 0.70
CA PRO A 16 -10.04 -24.17 1.79
C PRO A 16 -8.79 -23.36 1.43
N ASP A 17 -8.88 -22.06 1.68
CA ASP A 17 -7.85 -21.05 1.45
C ASP A 17 -6.58 -21.35 2.28
N ALA A 18 -5.45 -21.58 1.61
CA ALA A 18 -4.15 -21.88 2.23
C ALA A 18 -3.46 -20.60 2.75
N ALA A 19 -4.16 -19.81 3.56
CA ALA A 19 -3.70 -18.52 4.08
C ALA A 19 -3.23 -18.56 5.55
N HIS A 20 -2.86 -19.72 6.10
CA HIS A 20 -2.46 -19.84 7.51
C HIS A 20 -1.11 -20.53 7.71
N ILE A 21 -0.02 -19.95 7.19
CA ILE A 21 1.34 -20.27 7.67
C ILE A 21 2.16 -18.98 7.80
N PHE A 22 1.69 -18.08 8.67
CA PHE A 22 2.54 -17.19 9.47
C PHE A 22 1.77 -16.92 10.76
N PRO A 23 2.32 -17.19 11.95
CA PRO A 23 1.67 -16.76 13.18
C PRO A 23 1.74 -15.22 13.18
N ASP A 24 0.60 -14.56 13.00
CA ASP A 24 0.45 -13.13 13.22
C ASP A 24 0.67 -12.86 14.71
N ARG A 25 1.93 -12.63 15.09
CA ARG A 25 2.32 -12.31 16.45
C ARG A 25 2.15 -10.81 16.69
N SER A 26 0.93 -10.33 16.45
CA SER A 26 0.44 -9.09 17.04
C SER A 26 -0.84 -9.42 17.79
N SER A 27 -0.70 -9.87 19.04
CA SER A 27 -1.82 -9.91 19.97
C SER A 27 -2.32 -8.47 20.14
N VAL A 28 -3.29 -8.07 19.33
CA VAL A 28 -3.92 -6.76 19.41
C VAL A 28 -4.72 -6.77 20.70
N PHE A 29 -4.08 -6.34 21.80
CA PHE A 29 -4.83 -6.04 23.01
C PHE A 29 -5.86 -4.96 22.64
N PRO A 30 -7.15 -5.21 22.90
CA PRO A 30 -8.18 -4.21 22.65
C PRO A 30 -7.83 -2.94 23.43
N LEU A 31 -8.01 -1.78 22.79
CA LEU A 31 -7.78 -0.51 23.48
C LEU A 31 -8.74 -0.41 24.66
N PRO A 32 -8.30 0.09 25.83
CA PRO A 32 -9.20 0.33 26.95
C PRO A 32 -10.42 1.15 26.51
N HIS A 33 -11.60 0.87 27.06
CA HIS A 33 -12.84 1.58 26.70
C HIS A 33 -12.71 3.11 26.80
N GLY A 34 -11.94 3.61 27.77
CA GLY A 34 -11.65 5.04 27.90
C GLY A 34 -10.96 5.64 26.66
N ALA A 35 -10.05 4.90 26.02
CA ALA A 35 -9.41 5.34 24.78
C ALA A 35 -10.41 5.32 23.62
N GLN A 36 -11.26 4.30 23.50
CA GLN A 36 -12.27 4.20 22.43
C GLN A 36 -13.25 5.39 22.45
N ARG A 37 -13.60 5.89 23.64
CA ARG A 37 -14.44 7.10 23.80
C ARG A 37 -13.80 8.38 23.26
N LEU A 38 -12.48 8.41 23.09
CA LEU A 38 -11.77 9.56 22.52
C LEU A 38 -11.80 9.57 20.99
N LEU A 39 -12.06 8.42 20.35
CA LEU A 39 -11.95 8.29 18.90
C LEU A 39 -12.81 9.33 18.14
N PRO A 40 -14.10 9.57 18.47
CA PRO A 40 -14.89 10.59 17.77
C PRO A 40 -14.29 12.00 17.86
N PHE A 41 -13.69 12.36 18.99
CA PHE A 41 -13.03 13.66 19.16
C PHE A 41 -11.73 13.76 18.38
N ILE A 42 -10.97 12.66 18.32
CA ILE A 42 -9.77 12.56 17.48
C ILE A 42 -10.17 12.70 16.01
N GLU A 43 -11.17 11.96 15.54
CA GLU A 43 -11.68 12.07 14.17
C GLU A 43 -12.13 13.49 13.84
N ALA A 44 -12.89 14.14 14.72
CA ALA A 44 -13.31 15.52 14.55
C ALA A 44 -12.11 16.48 14.45
N PHE A 45 -11.10 16.32 15.33
CA PHE A 45 -9.87 17.11 15.28
C PHE A 45 -9.15 16.96 13.93
N PHE A 46 -9.01 15.74 13.41
CA PHE A 46 -8.34 15.49 12.13
C PHE A 46 -9.13 16.09 10.95
N VAL A 47 -10.45 15.94 10.92
CA VAL A 47 -11.31 16.52 9.87
C VAL A 47 -11.26 18.05 9.90
N ILE A 48 -11.29 18.66 11.09
CA ILE A 48 -11.15 20.12 11.22
C ILE A 48 -9.77 20.58 10.72
N CYS A 49 -8.69 19.86 11.09
CA CYS A 49 -7.35 20.16 10.61
C CYS A 49 -7.24 20.06 9.08
N GLU A 50 -7.88 19.06 8.47
CA GLU A 50 -7.96 18.92 7.02
C GLU A 50 -8.64 20.14 6.37
N ARG A 51 -9.82 20.52 6.89
CA ARG A 51 -10.62 21.63 6.36
C ARG A 51 -9.92 22.98 6.50
N LEU A 52 -9.25 23.21 7.63
CA LEU A 52 -8.46 24.43 7.84
C LEU A 52 -7.30 24.52 6.86
N GLN A 53 -6.61 23.41 6.56
CA GLN A 53 -5.54 23.40 5.57
C GLN A 53 -6.08 23.61 4.14
N THR A 54 -7.19 22.98 3.77
CA THR A 54 -7.79 23.12 2.43
C THR A 54 -8.32 24.54 2.19
N ASN A 55 -8.98 25.15 3.16
CA ASN A 55 -9.51 26.50 3.04
C ASN A 55 -8.41 27.57 2.93
N GLN A 56 -7.24 27.34 3.53
CA GLN A 56 -6.10 28.27 3.40
C GLN A 56 -5.42 28.19 2.03
N ILE A 57 -5.44 27.04 1.34
CA ILE A 57 -4.89 26.90 -0.02
C ILE A 57 -5.72 27.70 -1.04
N MET A 58 -7.05 27.80 -0.83
CA MET A 58 -7.94 28.53 -1.74
C MET A 58 -7.86 30.06 -1.61
N LEU A 59 -7.20 30.59 -0.57
CA LEU A 59 -7.04 32.03 -0.32
C LEU A 59 -5.62 32.55 -0.65
N GLY A 60 -4.75 31.70 -1.20
CA GLY A 60 -3.31 31.98 -1.38
C GLY A 60 -2.79 32.06 -2.81
N ASP A 61 -3.65 32.01 -3.83
CA ASP A 61 -3.25 32.19 -5.24
C ASP A 61 -3.50 33.64 -5.69
N ASP A 62 -2.62 34.54 -5.24
CA ASP A 62 -2.33 35.78 -5.97
C ASP A 62 -0.86 36.18 -5.74
N GLY A 63 -0.04 36.06 -6.79
CA GLY A 63 1.15 36.90 -7.00
C GLY A 63 2.50 36.51 -6.35
N THR A 64 3.33 35.83 -7.15
CA THR A 64 4.76 36.15 -7.38
C THR A 64 5.84 35.69 -6.37
N ALA A 65 6.85 35.04 -6.97
CA ALA A 65 8.05 34.46 -6.37
C ALA A 65 9.03 35.47 -5.75
N THR A 66 9.73 35.05 -4.68
CA THR A 66 11.19 35.19 -4.46
C THR A 66 11.55 34.56 -3.11
N TRP A 67 12.46 33.59 -3.11
CA TRP A 67 12.98 32.94 -1.91
C TRP A 67 14.29 33.62 -1.52
N GLU A 68 14.30 34.42 -0.45
CA GLU A 68 15.55 34.89 0.17
C GLU A 68 15.68 34.42 1.61
N VAL A 69 16.89 33.95 1.90
CA VAL A 69 17.42 33.41 3.16
C VAL A 69 17.51 34.52 4.20
N LYS A 70 17.00 34.30 5.42
CA LYS A 70 17.53 35.01 6.61
C LYS A 70 17.36 34.22 7.91
N GLU A 71 18.52 33.89 8.47
CA GLU A 71 18.72 33.36 9.82
C GLU A 71 18.61 34.49 10.88
N CYS A 72 18.43 34.07 12.13
CA CYS A 72 18.60 34.77 13.42
C CYS A 72 17.38 35.40 14.16
N ALA A 73 17.29 34.94 15.42
CA ALA A 73 16.87 35.54 16.69
C ALA A 73 16.16 36.91 16.73
N GLY A 74 15.17 37.00 17.63
CA GLY A 74 14.73 38.27 18.21
C GLY A 74 13.25 38.59 18.07
N THR A 75 12.73 39.22 19.11
CA THR A 75 11.34 39.49 19.48
C THR A 75 10.55 40.37 18.49
N SER A 76 9.21 40.21 18.54
CA SER A 76 8.12 41.14 18.15
C SER A 76 7.50 41.10 16.73
N SER A 77 6.19 40.79 16.77
CA SER A 77 5.02 41.00 15.89
C SER A 77 5.12 41.56 14.45
N SER A 78 4.65 40.74 13.50
CA SER A 78 3.78 41.11 12.37
C SER A 78 2.84 39.91 12.06
N PRO A 79 1.49 40.09 11.89
CA PRO A 79 0.54 38.97 11.96
C PRO A 79 0.02 38.44 10.61
N HIS A 80 0.68 38.64 9.46
CA HIS A 80 0.08 38.26 8.17
C HIS A 80 0.73 37.14 7.34
N ALA A 81 1.76 36.45 7.83
CA ALA A 81 2.28 35.25 7.13
C ALA A 81 2.74 34.10 8.05
N LYS A 82 2.49 34.16 9.37
CA LYS A 82 2.94 33.16 10.34
C LYS A 82 1.92 32.05 10.66
N GLY A 83 0.69 32.14 10.13
CA GLY A 83 -0.40 31.18 10.40
C GLY A 83 -0.22 29.82 9.69
N ILE A 84 0.42 29.82 8.51
CA ILE A 84 0.58 28.64 7.64
C ILE A 84 1.49 27.59 8.31
N ALA A 85 2.63 28.03 8.82
CA ALA A 85 3.59 27.16 9.48
C ALA A 85 3.09 26.70 10.86
N THR A 86 2.47 27.59 11.65
CA THR A 86 2.07 27.27 13.03
C THR A 86 0.98 26.20 13.11
N GLY A 87 -0.04 26.23 12.24
CA GLY A 87 -1.10 25.20 12.22
C GLY A 87 -0.58 23.82 11.80
N SER A 88 0.22 23.75 10.74
CA SER A 88 0.82 22.50 10.23
C SER A 88 1.88 21.91 11.19
N LEU A 89 2.70 22.77 11.79
CA LEU A 89 3.67 22.38 12.84
C LEU A 89 2.96 21.89 14.11
N THR A 90 1.81 22.48 14.47
CA THR A 90 1.02 22.05 15.63
C THR A 90 0.37 20.69 15.40
N PHE A 91 -0.21 20.46 14.21
CA PHE A 91 -0.72 19.14 13.84
C PHE A 91 0.36 18.07 13.89
N SER A 92 1.50 18.29 13.23
CA SER A 92 2.59 17.30 13.19
C SER A 92 3.10 16.95 14.59
N ARG A 93 3.23 17.94 15.49
CA ARG A 93 3.61 17.70 16.89
C ARG A 93 2.58 16.88 17.66
N ILE A 94 1.28 17.15 17.46
CA ILE A 94 0.20 16.39 18.10
C ILE A 94 0.22 14.94 17.59
N VAL A 95 0.30 14.73 16.27
CA VAL A 95 0.34 13.39 15.68
C VAL A 95 1.60 12.63 16.13
N GLU A 96 2.74 13.29 16.21
CA GLU A 96 3.99 12.70 16.67
C GLU A 96 3.90 12.29 18.15
N LYS A 97 3.39 13.18 19.01
CA LYS A 97 3.16 12.89 20.44
C LYS A 97 2.21 11.73 20.66
N HIS A 98 1.17 11.60 19.83
CA HIS A 98 0.11 10.58 19.98
C HIS A 98 0.24 9.41 18.99
N ARG A 99 1.37 9.28 18.30
CA ARG A 99 1.61 8.31 17.21
C ARG A 99 1.19 6.89 17.56
N ARG A 100 1.60 6.41 18.74
CA ARG A 100 1.34 5.02 19.17
C ARG A 100 -0.15 4.74 19.24
N LEU A 101 -0.91 5.62 19.88
CA LEU A 101 -2.36 5.46 20.02
C LEU A 101 -3.07 5.53 18.66
N LEU A 102 -2.70 6.49 17.82
CA LEU A 102 -3.26 6.64 16.47
C LEU A 102 -3.02 5.40 15.61
N ASN A 103 -1.82 4.82 15.65
CA ASN A 103 -1.54 3.60 14.91
C ASN A 103 -2.28 2.37 15.45
N VAL A 104 -2.58 2.31 16.75
CA VAL A 104 -3.45 1.25 17.29
C VAL A 104 -4.89 1.41 16.80
N PHE A 105 -5.43 2.64 16.77
CA PHE A 105 -6.75 2.89 16.19
C PHE A 105 -6.83 2.48 14.73
N ILE A 106 -5.84 2.86 13.92
CA ILE A 106 -5.78 2.48 12.50
C ILE A 106 -5.70 0.96 12.33
N ARG A 107 -4.91 0.28 13.17
CA ARG A 107 -4.78 -1.18 13.11
C ARG A 107 -6.10 -1.87 13.42
N GLN A 108 -6.87 -1.36 14.38
CA GLN A 108 -8.19 -1.88 14.75
C GLN A 108 -9.29 -1.51 13.74
N ASN A 109 -9.18 -0.33 13.11
CA ASN A 109 -10.11 0.15 12.11
C ASN A 109 -9.35 0.81 10.93
N PRO A 110 -8.94 0.01 9.92
CA PRO A 110 -8.16 0.52 8.78
C PRO A 110 -8.88 1.60 7.96
N GLY A 111 -10.23 1.62 7.98
CA GLY A 111 -11.03 2.60 7.25
C GLY A 111 -10.84 4.04 7.73
N LEU A 112 -10.28 4.25 8.92
CA LEU A 112 -9.95 5.59 9.43
C LEU A 112 -8.97 6.31 8.50
N LEU A 113 -7.96 5.63 7.96
CA LEU A 113 -6.98 6.23 7.04
C LEU A 113 -7.57 6.62 5.67
N GLU A 114 -8.70 6.03 5.30
CA GLU A 114 -9.41 6.38 4.06
C GLU A 114 -10.41 7.53 4.27
N ARG A 115 -10.72 7.87 5.53
CA ARG A 115 -11.76 8.83 5.91
C ARG A 115 -11.19 9.89 6.85
N SER A 116 -11.56 9.85 8.12
CA SER A 116 -11.32 10.89 9.11
C SER A 116 -9.85 11.14 9.43
N LEU A 117 -8.97 10.13 9.31
CA LEU A 117 -7.53 10.23 9.58
C LEU A 117 -6.68 10.34 8.29
N CYS A 118 -7.30 10.60 7.13
CA CYS A 118 -6.59 10.71 5.84
C CYS A 118 -5.40 11.68 5.86
N MET A 119 -5.46 12.72 6.69
CA MET A 119 -4.39 13.69 6.90
C MET A 119 -3.06 13.07 7.38
N MET A 120 -3.09 11.90 8.03
CA MET A 120 -1.86 11.18 8.37
C MET A 120 -1.07 10.75 7.14
N LEU A 121 -1.72 10.58 5.98
CA LEU A 121 -1.07 10.24 4.71
C LEU A 121 -0.16 11.37 4.20
N LYS A 122 -0.37 12.62 4.66
CA LYS A 122 0.55 13.75 4.39
C LYS A 122 1.85 13.66 5.19
N VAL A 123 1.89 12.83 6.24
CA VAL A 123 3.07 12.62 7.09
C VAL A 123 3.34 11.11 7.25
N PRO A 124 3.64 10.38 6.15
CA PRO A 124 3.66 8.92 6.12
C PRO A 124 4.72 8.28 7.03
N ARG A 125 5.73 9.06 7.45
CA ARG A 125 6.71 8.62 8.46
C ARG A 125 6.07 8.30 9.81
N LEU A 126 4.90 8.89 10.13
CA LEU A 126 4.16 8.69 11.38
C LEU A 126 3.20 7.48 11.35
N ILE A 127 3.07 6.81 10.21
CA ILE A 127 2.24 5.61 10.06
C ILE A 127 3.14 4.37 10.11
N ASP A 128 2.77 3.40 10.94
CA ASP A 128 3.46 2.12 11.06
C ASP A 128 3.36 1.32 9.76
N PHE A 129 4.34 0.47 9.52
CA PHE A 129 4.48 -0.24 8.24
C PHE A 129 3.28 -1.14 7.92
N ASP A 130 2.78 -1.86 8.91
CA ASP A 130 1.62 -2.75 8.77
C ASP A 130 0.34 -1.98 8.39
N ASN A 131 0.11 -0.82 9.02
CA ASN A 131 -0.98 0.09 8.68
C ASN A 131 -0.86 0.62 7.24
N LYS A 132 0.35 1.04 6.82
CA LYS A 132 0.61 1.45 5.43
C LYS A 132 0.35 0.30 4.45
N ARG A 133 0.81 -0.90 4.79
CA ARG A 133 0.61 -2.11 3.98
C ARG A 133 -0.87 -2.45 3.84
N ALA A 134 -1.63 -2.39 4.94
CA ALA A 134 -3.08 -2.63 4.94
C ALA A 134 -3.82 -1.61 4.07
N TYR A 135 -3.52 -0.32 4.25
CA TYR A 135 -4.06 0.77 3.43
C TYR A 135 -3.75 0.58 1.94
N PHE A 136 -2.48 0.33 1.60
CA PHE A 136 -2.05 0.11 0.21
C PHE A 136 -2.80 -1.07 -0.43
N ARG A 137 -2.87 -2.21 0.27
CA ARG A 137 -3.63 -3.38 -0.22
C ARG A 137 -5.12 -3.09 -0.39
N SER A 138 -5.72 -2.31 0.50
CA SER A 138 -7.12 -1.85 0.38
C SER A 138 -7.33 -1.06 -0.91
N ARG A 139 -6.47 -0.07 -1.17
CA ARG A 139 -6.53 0.76 -2.40
C ARG A 139 -6.32 -0.05 -3.67
N VAL A 140 -5.36 -0.97 -3.68
CA VAL A 140 -5.11 -1.85 -4.83
C VAL A 140 -6.33 -2.73 -5.11
N ARG A 141 -6.97 -3.32 -4.08
CA ARG A 141 -8.19 -4.11 -4.26
C ARG A 141 -9.36 -3.26 -4.75
N GLN A 142 -9.58 -2.09 -4.18
CA GLN A 142 -10.66 -1.19 -4.61
C GLN A 142 -10.55 -0.83 -6.10
N GLN A 143 -9.34 -0.60 -6.59
CA GLN A 143 -9.09 -0.36 -8.02
C GLN A 143 -9.25 -1.61 -8.88
N HIS A 144 -8.99 -2.80 -8.34
CA HIS A 144 -9.16 -4.07 -9.05
C HIS A 144 -10.63 -4.48 -9.14
N ASP A 145 -11.40 -4.36 -8.05
CA ASP A 145 -12.82 -4.74 -8.00
C ASP A 145 -13.68 -3.89 -8.95
N GLN A 146 -13.25 -2.66 -9.25
CA GLN A 146 -13.90 -1.80 -10.25
C GLN A 146 -13.78 -2.35 -11.67
N TYR A 147 -12.83 -3.25 -11.94
CA TYR A 147 -12.59 -3.79 -13.27
C TYR A 147 -12.26 -5.29 -13.25
N SER A 148 -13.24 -6.12 -13.61
CA SER A 148 -13.02 -7.55 -13.83
C SER A 148 -12.00 -7.75 -14.94
N SER A 149 -10.79 -8.18 -14.59
CA SER A 149 -9.70 -8.45 -15.53
C SER A 149 -9.68 -9.93 -15.84
N ALA A 150 -9.65 -10.29 -17.13
CA ALA A 150 -9.57 -11.68 -17.54
C ALA A 150 -8.30 -12.35 -16.97
N PRO A 151 -8.33 -13.65 -16.63
CA PRO A 151 -7.12 -14.37 -16.24
C PRO A 151 -6.05 -14.28 -17.33
N LEU A 152 -4.81 -14.01 -16.93
CA LEU A 152 -3.66 -13.91 -17.83
C LEU A 152 -2.86 -15.20 -17.75
N ARG A 153 -2.76 -15.95 -18.85
CA ARG A 153 -1.95 -17.19 -18.89
C ARG A 153 -0.70 -16.99 -19.74
N ILE A 154 0.43 -17.47 -19.24
CA ILE A 154 1.69 -17.55 -19.99
C ILE A 154 2.26 -18.97 -19.95
N SER A 155 2.97 -19.35 -21.01
CA SER A 155 3.64 -20.65 -21.13
C SER A 155 5.12 -20.43 -21.41
N VAL A 156 6.00 -20.82 -20.50
CA VAL A 156 7.42 -20.47 -20.53
C VAL A 156 8.30 -21.70 -20.45
N ARG A 157 9.47 -21.67 -21.09
CA ARG A 157 10.52 -22.67 -20.90
C ARG A 157 11.38 -22.23 -19.74
N ARG A 158 11.67 -23.14 -18.80
CA ARG A 158 12.46 -22.84 -17.60
C ARG A 158 13.81 -22.21 -17.93
N ALA A 159 14.50 -22.71 -18.96
CA ALA A 159 15.78 -22.19 -19.43
C ALA A 159 15.70 -20.78 -20.07
N TYR A 160 14.53 -20.36 -20.55
CA TYR A 160 14.30 -19.09 -21.25
C TYR A 160 13.26 -18.23 -20.53
N VAL A 161 13.15 -18.37 -19.20
CA VAL A 161 12.07 -17.76 -18.41
C VAL A 161 11.95 -16.24 -18.62
N LEU A 162 13.07 -15.53 -18.72
CA LEU A 162 13.09 -14.08 -18.91
C LEU A 162 12.56 -13.70 -20.29
N GLU A 163 13.13 -14.31 -21.34
CA GLU A 163 12.79 -14.05 -22.73
C GLU A 163 11.33 -14.43 -23.04
N ASP A 164 10.91 -15.63 -22.68
CA ASP A 164 9.56 -16.12 -22.94
C ASP A 164 8.51 -15.28 -22.19
N SER A 165 8.81 -14.85 -20.96
CA SER A 165 7.93 -13.96 -20.19
C SER A 165 7.84 -12.58 -20.83
N TYR A 166 8.96 -11.99 -21.22
CA TYR A 166 8.99 -10.68 -21.89
C TYR A 166 8.18 -10.70 -23.18
N ASN A 167 8.41 -11.70 -24.03
CA ASN A 167 7.73 -11.86 -25.32
C ASN A 167 6.19 -11.93 -25.15
N GLN A 168 5.70 -12.59 -24.09
CA GLN A 168 4.27 -12.77 -23.85
C GLN A 168 3.60 -11.61 -23.09
N LEU A 169 4.36 -10.84 -22.31
CA LEU A 169 3.83 -9.78 -21.45
C LEU A 169 3.97 -8.37 -22.06
N ARG A 170 4.99 -8.12 -22.90
CA ARG A 170 5.34 -6.74 -23.34
C ARG A 170 4.25 -6.01 -24.12
N LEU A 171 3.36 -6.72 -24.81
CA LEU A 171 2.28 -6.14 -25.62
C LEU A 171 0.91 -6.18 -24.91
N ARG A 172 0.86 -6.66 -23.66
CA ARG A 172 -0.38 -6.73 -22.88
C ARG A 172 -0.76 -5.35 -22.40
N SER A 173 -2.07 -5.06 -22.40
CA SER A 173 -2.55 -3.81 -21.83
C SER A 173 -2.34 -3.79 -20.32
N THR A 174 -2.31 -2.59 -19.72
CA THR A 174 -2.28 -2.45 -18.26
C THR A 174 -3.46 -3.13 -17.57
N GLN A 175 -4.58 -3.28 -18.28
CA GLN A 175 -5.76 -3.96 -17.77
C GLN A 175 -5.57 -5.49 -17.76
N ASP A 176 -5.00 -6.06 -18.82
CA ASP A 176 -4.70 -7.49 -18.88
C ASP A 176 -3.69 -7.90 -17.81
N LEU A 177 -2.67 -7.05 -17.57
CA LEU A 177 -1.64 -7.30 -16.56
C LEU A 177 -2.15 -7.27 -15.12
N LYS A 178 -3.33 -6.66 -14.87
CA LYS A 178 -4.02 -6.71 -13.58
C LYS A 178 -4.79 -8.01 -13.37
N GLY A 179 -4.96 -8.82 -14.40
CA GLY A 179 -5.60 -10.13 -14.33
C GLY A 179 -4.83 -11.12 -13.44
N ARG A 180 -5.53 -12.14 -12.97
CA ARG A 180 -4.89 -13.24 -12.24
C ARG A 180 -3.93 -13.98 -13.18
N LEU A 181 -2.63 -13.87 -12.92
CA LEU A 181 -1.59 -14.56 -13.67
C LEU A 181 -1.59 -16.06 -13.35
N THR A 182 -1.57 -16.89 -14.39
CA THR A 182 -1.35 -18.34 -14.33
C THR A 182 -0.16 -18.69 -15.20
N VAL A 183 0.83 -19.37 -14.62
CA VAL A 183 2.04 -19.78 -15.34
C VAL A 183 2.02 -21.28 -15.60
N GLN A 184 2.47 -21.67 -16.80
CA GLN A 184 2.78 -23.04 -17.15
C GLN A 184 4.24 -23.14 -17.60
N PHE A 185 4.96 -24.14 -17.08
CA PHE A 185 6.26 -24.52 -17.63
C PHE A 185 6.07 -25.56 -18.74
N GLN A 186 6.68 -25.33 -19.90
CA GLN A 186 6.55 -26.21 -21.05
C GLN A 186 7.16 -27.58 -20.78
N GLY A 187 6.41 -28.65 -21.04
CA GLY A 187 6.85 -30.03 -20.84
C GLY A 187 6.90 -30.48 -19.38
N GLU A 188 6.39 -29.68 -18.44
CA GLU A 188 6.33 -30.01 -17.01
C GLU A 188 4.88 -30.30 -16.59
N GLU A 189 4.67 -31.34 -15.78
CA GLU A 189 3.36 -31.63 -15.18
C GLU A 189 3.06 -30.61 -14.08
N GLY A 190 2.07 -29.75 -14.32
CA GLY A 190 1.62 -28.76 -13.35
C GLY A 190 0.62 -29.36 -12.37
N ILE A 191 1.05 -29.61 -11.12
CA ILE A 191 0.17 -30.16 -10.08
C ILE A 191 -0.71 -29.05 -9.45
N ASP A 192 -0.14 -27.86 -9.21
CA ASP A 192 -0.85 -26.70 -8.67
C ASP A 192 -0.44 -25.39 -9.38
N ALA A 193 -1.42 -24.71 -9.97
CA ALA A 193 -1.23 -23.44 -10.67
C ALA A 193 -0.68 -22.32 -9.75
N GLY A 194 -1.02 -22.35 -8.46
CA GLY A 194 -0.50 -21.40 -7.47
C GLY A 194 1.00 -21.58 -7.20
N GLY A 195 1.41 -22.84 -6.99
CA GLY A 195 2.82 -23.23 -6.84
C GLY A 195 3.69 -22.81 -8.02
N LEU A 196 3.25 -23.10 -9.25
CA LEU A 196 4.00 -22.75 -10.47
C LEU A 196 4.17 -21.24 -10.64
N THR A 197 3.14 -20.46 -10.33
CA THR A 197 3.20 -18.99 -10.43
C THR A 197 4.18 -18.42 -9.41
N ARG A 198 4.18 -18.95 -8.17
CA ARG A 198 5.15 -18.55 -7.14
C ARG A 198 6.58 -18.89 -7.55
N GLU A 199 6.80 -20.08 -8.09
CA GLU A 199 8.10 -20.51 -8.59
C GLU A 199 8.58 -19.60 -9.74
N TRP A 200 7.70 -19.26 -10.68
CA TRP A 200 8.01 -18.37 -11.78
C TRP A 200 8.52 -17.00 -11.30
N TYR A 201 7.87 -16.37 -10.31
CA TYR A 201 8.35 -15.11 -9.73
C TYR A 201 9.75 -15.25 -9.11
N GLN A 202 10.02 -16.38 -8.44
CA GLN A 202 11.34 -16.65 -7.83
C GLN A 202 12.42 -16.83 -8.90
N LEU A 203 12.13 -17.60 -9.95
CA LEU A 203 13.08 -17.85 -11.02
C LEU A 203 13.34 -16.58 -11.84
N LEU A 204 12.28 -15.88 -12.25
CA LEU A 204 12.38 -14.64 -13.01
C LEU A 204 13.17 -13.58 -12.26
N SER A 205 12.90 -13.37 -10.97
CA SER A 205 13.65 -12.39 -10.17
C SER A 205 15.15 -12.70 -10.09
N ARG A 206 15.53 -13.98 -9.95
CA ARG A 206 16.94 -14.40 -9.98
C ARG A 206 17.60 -14.07 -11.31
N VAL A 207 16.94 -14.40 -12.43
CA VAL A 207 17.49 -14.16 -13.77
C VAL A 207 17.57 -12.67 -14.10
N ILE A 208 16.58 -11.86 -13.68
CA ILE A 208 16.59 -10.40 -13.89
C ILE A 208 17.81 -9.76 -13.21
N PHE A 209 18.15 -10.18 -11.99
CA PHE A 209 19.30 -9.65 -11.25
C PHE A 209 20.61 -10.40 -11.50
N ASP A 210 20.62 -11.38 -12.42
CA ASP A 210 21.84 -12.08 -12.80
C ASP A 210 22.75 -11.15 -13.62
N LYS A 211 24.07 -11.22 -13.35
CA LYS A 211 25.05 -10.39 -14.07
C LYS A 211 25.06 -10.68 -15.57
N GLY A 212 24.81 -11.93 -15.96
CA GLY A 212 24.73 -12.34 -17.36
C GLY A 212 23.54 -11.77 -18.13
N ALA A 213 22.49 -11.32 -17.43
CA ALA A 213 21.36 -10.65 -18.07
C ALA A 213 21.67 -9.20 -18.47
N LEU A 214 22.73 -8.59 -17.94
CA LEU A 214 23.17 -7.21 -18.22
C LEU A 214 22.09 -6.14 -17.98
N LEU A 215 21.10 -6.44 -17.12
CA LEU A 215 20.01 -5.53 -16.79
C LEU A 215 20.31 -4.67 -15.55
N PHE A 216 21.05 -5.22 -14.58
CA PHE A 216 21.36 -4.57 -13.32
C PHE A 216 22.84 -4.75 -12.96
N THR A 217 23.39 -3.76 -12.24
CA THR A 217 24.73 -3.84 -11.65
C THR A 217 24.64 -3.61 -10.14
N THR A 218 25.53 -4.24 -9.39
CA THR A 218 25.64 -4.01 -7.95
C THR A 218 26.39 -2.72 -7.71
N VAL A 219 25.79 -1.78 -6.97
CA VAL A 219 26.51 -0.61 -6.47
C VAL A 219 27.41 -1.08 -5.32
N GLU A 220 28.72 -0.99 -5.49
CA GLU A 220 29.66 -1.20 -4.39
C GLU A 220 29.46 -0.05 -3.39
N THR A 221 28.79 -0.34 -2.28
CA THR A 221 28.70 0.62 -1.18
C THR A 221 30.01 0.53 -0.42
N THR A 222 31.01 1.29 -0.83
CA THR A 222 32.14 1.61 0.06
C THR A 222 31.52 2.15 1.34
N GLN A 223 31.76 1.50 2.47
CA GLN A 223 31.22 1.93 3.75
C GLN A 223 31.71 3.34 4.08
N LEU A 224 30.94 4.35 3.69
CA LEU A 224 31.00 5.72 4.22
C LEU A 224 30.16 5.79 5.51
N PHE A 225 30.34 4.82 6.40
CA PHE A 225 29.92 4.91 7.80
C PHE A 225 31.07 5.35 8.70
N ASN A 226 32.03 6.10 8.15
CA ASN A 226 33.01 6.83 8.94
C ASN A 226 32.66 8.33 8.92
N LEU A 227 32.33 8.82 10.12
CA LEU A 227 32.41 10.20 10.61
C LEU A 227 31.31 11.17 10.16
N THR A 228 30.28 11.32 11.01
CA THR A 228 30.02 12.60 11.71
C THR A 228 29.28 12.34 13.01
#